data_AF-A0A821HYA6-F1
#
_entry.id   AF-A0A821HYA6-F1
#
_cell.length_a   1.000
_cell.length_b   1.000
_cell.length_c   1.000
_cell.angle_alpha   90.00
_cell.angle_beta   90.00
_cell.angle_gamma   90.00
#
_symmetry.space_group_name_H-M   'P 1'
#
loop_
_entity.id
_entity.type
_entity.pdbx_description
1 polymer ?
#
loop_
_entity_poly.entity_id
_entity_poly.type
_entity_poly.pdbx_seq_one_letter_code
_entity_poly.pdbx_strand_id
1 'polypeptide(L)'
;MPLCDRHDDQTDDPREMAVAAERRYNRVKRWLRDVDIFSKDYLILPINQTAHWYIVVIQYHNNVPTEGDLTSDDDDNHGKKLT
;
A
#
# COMPACT_ATOMS: atom_id res chain seq x y z
N MET A 1 37.10 11.76 -1.58
CA MET A 1 35.90 11.83 -2.43
C MET A 1 34.71 11.67 -1.51
N PRO A 2 33.94 12.73 -1.22
CA PRO A 2 32.79 12.58 -0.36
C PRO A 2 31.72 11.83 -1.15
N LEU A 3 31.26 10.74 -0.54
CA LEU A 3 30.02 10.08 -0.90
C LEU A 3 28.96 11.19 -1.00
N CYS A 4 28.29 11.31 -2.15
CA CYS A 4 27.13 12.19 -2.25
C CYS A 4 26.13 11.63 -1.23
N ASP A 5 26.08 12.23 -0.05
CA ASP A 5 24.95 12.11 0.85
C ASP A 5 23.77 12.60 0.04
N ARG A 6 23.06 11.63 -0.54
CA ARG A 6 21.71 11.83 -1.04
C ARG A 6 20.96 12.21 0.22
N HIS A 7 20.86 13.51 0.50
CA HIS A 7 19.97 14.03 1.53
C HIS A 7 18.61 13.45 1.16
N ASP A 8 18.19 12.41 1.88
CA ASP A 8 16.80 12.03 1.92
C ASP A 8 16.10 13.26 2.48
N ASP A 9 15.49 14.00 1.57
CA ASP A 9 14.63 15.14 1.83
C ASP A 9 13.40 14.59 2.58
N GLN A 10 13.59 14.29 3.87
CA GLN A 10 12.52 13.95 4.80
C GLN A 10 11.80 15.25 5.14
N THR A 11 11.03 15.72 4.18
CA THR A 11 10.08 16.81 4.38
C THR A 11 8.91 16.23 5.18
N ASP A 12 8.82 16.56 6.46
CA ASP A 12 7.71 16.13 7.32
C ASP A 12 6.38 16.84 7.01
N ASP A 13 6.39 17.86 6.14
CA ASP A 13 5.17 18.53 5.68
C ASP A 13 4.36 17.60 4.75
N PRO A 14 3.12 17.20 5.14
CA PRO A 14 2.28 16.32 4.32
C PRO A 14 2.00 16.87 2.92
N ARG A 15 1.96 18.20 2.75
CA ARG A 15 1.71 18.85 1.45
C ARG A 15 2.88 18.65 0.50
N GLU A 16 4.09 18.77 1.01
CA GLU A 16 5.32 18.59 0.23
C GLU A 16 5.53 17.12 -0.15
N MET A 17 5.24 16.20 0.79
CA MET A 17 5.21 14.76 0.51
C MET A 17 4.25 14.41 -0.62
N ALA A 18 3.03 14.97 -0.63
CA ALA A 18 2.04 14.73 -1.67
C ALA A 18 2.53 15.20 -3.05
N VAL A 19 3.17 16.37 -3.12
CA VAL A 19 3.78 16.88 -4.36
C VAL A 19 4.92 15.97 -4.84
N ALA A 20 5.77 15.50 -3.93
CA ALA A 20 6.85 14.58 -4.26
C ALA A 20 6.32 13.22 -4.77
N ALA A 21 5.26 12.69 -4.15
CA ALA A 21 4.58 11.47 -4.58
C ALA A 21 3.98 11.63 -5.98
N GLU A 22 3.29 12.75 -6.25
CA GLU A 22 2.73 13.06 -7.56
C GLU A 22 3.82 13.14 -8.64
N ARG A 23 4.96 13.78 -8.34
CA ARG A 23 6.12 13.81 -9.27
C ARG A 23 6.68 12.42 -9.54
N ARG A 24 6.70 11.53 -8.55
CA ARG A 24 7.14 10.12 -8.69
C ARG A 24 6.17 9.33 -9.58
N TYR A 25 4.88 9.46 -9.30
CA TYR A 25 3.81 8.83 -10.08
C TYR A 25 3.82 9.25 -11.55
N ASN A 26 3.97 10.55 -11.84
CA ASN A 26 3.95 11.06 -13.21
C ASN A 26 5.05 10.46 -14.13
N ARG A 27 6.16 9.98 -13.57
CA ARG A 27 7.21 9.30 -14.34
C ARG A 27 6.80 7.92 -14.85
N VAL A 28 5.90 7.25 -14.11
CA VAL A 28 5.47 5.87 -14.41
C VAL A 28 4.01 5.79 -14.88
N LYS A 29 3.27 6.90 -14.83
CA LYS A 29 1.85 7.00 -15.21
C LYS A 29 1.53 6.41 -16.59
N ARG A 30 2.44 6.51 -17.56
CA ARG A 30 2.23 5.97 -18.91
C ARG A 30 2.42 4.45 -18.99
N TRP A 31 3.22 3.86 -18.10
CA TRP A 31 3.59 2.45 -18.17
C TRP A 31 2.42 1.54 -17.82
N LEU A 32 1.50 2.02 -16.99
CA LEU A 32 0.35 1.26 -16.48
C LEU A 32 -0.99 1.83 -17.00
N ARG A 33 -0.98 2.53 -18.14
CA ARG A 33 -2.17 3.24 -18.64
C ARG A 33 -3.31 2.29 -19.01
N ASP A 34 -2.98 1.20 -19.70
CA ASP A 34 -3.95 0.28 -20.29
C ASP A 34 -4.06 -1.03 -19.50
N VAL A 35 -3.53 -1.04 -18.28
CA VAL A 35 -3.51 -2.20 -17.39
C VAL A 35 -4.00 -1.77 -16.02
N ASP A 36 -5.15 -2.31 -15.61
CA ASP A 36 -5.56 -2.23 -14.21
C ASP A 36 -4.73 -3.21 -13.38
N ILE A 37 -3.84 -2.67 -12.55
CA ILE A 37 -2.93 -3.46 -11.70
C ILE A 37 -3.64 -4.05 -10.48
N PHE A 38 -4.78 -3.51 -10.06
CA PHE A 38 -5.48 -3.97 -8.84
C PHE A 38 -6.31 -5.22 -9.10
N SER A 39 -6.66 -5.50 -10.35
CA SER A 39 -7.25 -6.78 -10.77
C SER A 39 -6.24 -7.92 -10.91
N LYS A 40 -4.95 -7.68 -10.68
CA LYS A 40 -3.89 -8.69 -10.78
C LYS A 40 -3.53 -9.22 -9.41
N ASP A 41 -3.30 -10.52 -9.31
CA ASP A 41 -2.87 -11.16 -8.06
C ASP A 41 -1.43 -10.79 -7.68
N TYR A 42 -0.58 -10.54 -8.68
CA TYR A 42 0.84 -10.24 -8.50
C TYR A 42 1.31 -9.08 -9.38
N LEU A 43 2.11 -8.19 -8.79
CA LEU A 43 2.91 -7.19 -9.49
C LEU A 43 4.39 -7.48 -9.25
N ILE A 44 5.14 -7.74 -10.34
CA ILE A 44 6.57 -8.05 -10.30
C ILE A 44 7.35 -6.82 -10.79
N LEU A 45 8.18 -6.26 -9.93
CA LEU A 45 8.99 -5.07 -10.23
C LEU A 45 10.48 -5.40 -10.10
N PRO A 46 11.23 -5.47 -11.22
CA PRO A 46 12.67 -5.60 -11.16
C PRO A 46 13.30 -4.24 -10.84
N ILE A 47 14.18 -4.19 -9.85
CA ILE A 47 14.92 -3.00 -9.44
C ILE A 47 16.40 -3.22 -9.77
N ASN A 48 16.95 -2.33 -10.58
CA ASN A 48 18.40 -2.27 -10.81
C ASN A 48 18.98 -1.10 -10.00
N GLN A 49 19.82 -1.44 -9.04
CA GLN A 49 20.60 -0.46 -8.30
C GLN A 49 22.06 -0.90 -8.29
N THR A 50 22.96 -0.03 -8.77
CA THR A 50 24.41 -0.27 -8.73
C THR A 50 24.84 -1.62 -9.34
N ALA A 51 24.25 -2.00 -10.48
CA ALA A 51 24.48 -3.30 -11.15
C ALA A 51 24.10 -4.54 -10.30
N HIS A 52 23.32 -4.34 -9.26
CA HIS A 52 22.69 -5.40 -8.48
C HIS A 52 21.18 -5.42 -8.79
N TRP A 53 20.66 -6.60 -9.09
CA TRP A 53 19.24 -6.80 -9.40
C TRP A 53 18.50 -7.30 -8.17
N TYR A 54 17.41 -6.61 -7.82
CA TYR A 54 16.43 -7.04 -6.85
C TYR A 54 15.09 -7.26 -7.55
N ILE A 55 14.24 -8.10 -6.99
CA ILE A 55 12.88 -8.30 -7.47
C ILE A 55 11.95 -8.02 -6.30
N VAL A 56 11.00 -7.11 -6.51
CA VAL A 56 9.88 -6.88 -5.59
C VAL A 56 8.66 -7.58 -6.15
N VAL A 57 8.01 -8.38 -5.31
CA VAL A 57 6.73 -9.02 -5.64
C VAL A 57 5.68 -8.45 -4.69
N ILE A 58 4.69 -7.76 -5.25
CA ILE A 58 3.55 -7.23 -4.51
C ILE A 58 2.37 -8.16 -4.76
N GLN A 59 1.71 -8.60 -3.69
CA GLN A 59 0.49 -9.39 -3.73
C GLN A 59 -0.66 -8.58 -3.12
N TYR A 60 -1.81 -8.55 -3.79
CA TYR A 60 -3.02 -7.91 -3.28
C TYR A 60 -3.94 -8.97 -2.70
N HIS A 61 -4.15 -8.94 -1.38
CA HIS A 61 -5.18 -9.75 -0.74
C HIS A 61 -6.50 -8.99 -0.87
N ASN A 62 -7.27 -9.32 -1.90
CA ASN A 62 -8.64 -8.85 -2.01
C ASN A 62 -9.44 -9.51 -0.88
N ASN A 63 -9.50 -8.85 0.29
CA ASN A 63 -10.40 -9.24 1.36
C ASN A 63 -11.82 -8.99 0.87
N VAL A 64 -12.36 -9.97 0.15
CA VAL A 64 -13.80 -10.09 -0.06
C VAL A 64 -14.37 -10.34 1.33
N PRO A 65 -15.24 -9.45 1.85
CA PRO A 65 -15.95 -9.76 3.08
C PRO A 65 -16.71 -11.06 2.86
N THR A 66 -16.28 -12.13 3.52
CA THR A 66 -17.04 -13.36 3.56
C THR A 66 -18.31 -13.07 4.34
N GLU A 67 -19.47 -13.37 3.76
CA GLU A 67 -20.83 -13.22 4.32
C GLU A 67 -21.02 -13.79 5.75
N GLY A 68 -20.02 -14.47 6.32
CA GLY A 68 -20.02 -15.00 7.69
C GLY A 68 -19.48 -14.07 8.79
N ASP A 69 -18.93 -12.88 8.47
CA ASP A 69 -18.33 -11.97 9.48
C ASP A 69 -19.34 -11.02 10.16
N LEU A 70 -20.63 -11.11 9.83
CA LEU A 70 -21.69 -10.24 10.39
C LEU A 70 -22.55 -10.92 11.47
N THR A 71 -22.20 -12.12 11.94
CA THR A 71 -22.99 -12.81 12.97
C THR A 71 -22.09 -13.40 14.05
N SER A 72 -21.57 -12.56 14.94
CA SER A 72 -21.06 -13.05 16.23
C SER A 72 -21.27 -12.01 17.32
N ASP A 73 -22.27 -12.31 18.15
CA ASP A 73 -22.15 -12.28 19.62
C ASP A 73 -22.34 -10.95 20.38
N ASP A 74 -23.45 -10.25 20.15
CA ASP A 74 -23.94 -9.19 21.04
C ASP A 74 -25.37 -9.49 21.59
N ASP A 75 -25.63 -10.71 22.08
CA ASP A 75 -26.86 -11.01 22.84
C ASP A 75 -26.55 -11.49 24.26
N ASP A 76 -25.97 -10.58 25.06
CA ASP A 76 -25.78 -10.76 26.50
C ASP A 76 -26.60 -9.70 27.28
N ASN A 77 -27.93 -9.71 27.09
CA ASN A 77 -28.86 -9.01 27.97
C ASN A 77 -29.40 -9.96 29.04
N HIS A 78 -28.53 -10.38 29.95
CA HIS A 78 -28.95 -10.99 31.21
C HIS A 78 -29.59 -9.92 32.10
N GLY A 79 -30.92 -9.78 31.96
CA GLY A 79 -31.79 -9.00 32.81
C GLY A 79 -31.67 -9.41 34.27
N LYS A 80 -30.95 -8.61 35.05
CA LYS A 80 -31.03 -8.56 36.52
C LYS A 80 -32.46 -8.19 36.94
N LYS A 81 -33.31 -9.20 37.13
CA LYS A 81 -34.64 -9.04 37.73
C LYS A 81 -34.46 -8.79 39.23
N LEU A 82 -34.76 -7.56 39.64
CA LEU A 82 -34.93 -7.18 41.03
C LEU A 82 -36.09 -7.99 41.63
N THR A 83 -35.80 -8.83 42.62
CA THR A 83 -36.76 -9.39 43.57
C THR A 83 -36.17 -9.30 44.96
#